data_AF-A0A1B7VZI6-F1
#
_entry.id   AF-A0A1B7VZI6-F1
#
_cell.length_a   1.000
_cell.length_b   1.000
_cell.length_c   1.000
_cell.angle_alpha   90.00
_cell.angle_beta   90.00
_cell.angle_gamma   90.00
#
_symmetry.space_group_name_H-M   'P 1'
#
loop_
_entity.id
_entity.type
_entity.pdbx_description
1 polymer ?
#
loop_
_entity_poly.entity_id
_entity_poly.type
_entity_poly.pdbx_seq_one_letter_code
_entity_poly.pdbx_strand_id
1 'polypeptide(L)'
;MDFIYKRKPEDDTNKKILAELKNNPQNVNFTDLVKVCTHYFGEPRWQGTSHCVYKMPWGGDPRVNIQNDKGKAKRYQVRQVLDAIPTERFAIEKLAAIEETEESENG
;
A
#
# COMPACT_ATOMS: atom_id res chain seq x y z
N MET A 1 25.13 -9.99 9.39
CA MET A 1 24.17 -10.17 8.29
C MET A 1 22.84 -10.43 8.99
N ASP A 2 21.86 -9.54 8.94
CA ASP A 2 21.14 -9.29 7.69
C ASP A 2 20.93 -7.82 7.36
N PHE A 3 21.33 -7.46 6.14
CA PHE A 3 21.08 -6.20 5.45
C PHE A 3 19.58 -5.95 5.15
N ILE A 4 18.68 -6.80 5.65
CA ILE A 4 17.31 -6.99 5.15
C ILE A 4 16.31 -6.04 5.82
N TYR A 5 16.65 -5.41 6.96
CA TYR A 5 15.79 -4.44 7.67
C TYR A 5 16.38 -3.03 7.83
N LYS A 6 17.32 -2.61 6.97
CA LYS A 6 17.73 -1.20 7.00
C LYS A 6 16.60 -0.33 6.44
N ARG A 7 15.89 0.36 7.35
CA ARG A 7 14.91 1.41 7.05
C ARG A 7 15.45 2.28 5.91
N LYS A 8 14.75 2.28 4.78
CA LYS A 8 15.19 3.05 3.63
C LYS A 8 14.63 4.48 3.75
N PRO A 9 15.36 5.51 3.29
CA PRO A 9 14.88 6.88 3.39
C PRO A 9 13.55 7.13 2.65
N GLU A 10 13.24 6.32 1.64
CA GLU A 10 11.91 6.32 1.01
C GLU A 10 10.77 5.92 1.95
N ASP A 11 11.02 5.11 2.99
CA ASP A 11 9.99 4.65 3.93
C ASP A 11 9.43 5.82 4.75
N ASP A 12 10.30 6.72 5.20
CA ASP A 12 9.89 7.92 5.96
C ASP A 12 9.15 8.93 5.07
N THR A 13 9.52 9.00 3.79
CA THR A 13 8.83 9.84 2.80
C THR A 13 7.44 9.28 2.50
N ASN A 14 7.32 7.97 2.28
CA ASN A 14 6.04 7.31 2.03
C ASN A 14 5.10 7.37 3.25
N LYS A 15 5.64 7.27 4.47
CA LYS A 15 4.87 7.47 5.71
C LYS A 15 4.29 8.89 5.81
N LYS A 16 5.06 9.91 5.45
CA LYS A 16 4.57 11.30 5.40
C LYS A 16 3.46 11.47 4.37
N ILE A 17 3.69 10.97 3.16
CA ILE A 17 2.68 11.01 2.09
C ILE A 17 1.41 10.28 2.56
N LEU A 18 1.51 9.09 3.16
CA LEU A 18 0.36 8.36 3.68
C LEU A 18 -0.43 9.15 4.74
N ALA A 19 0.26 9.86 5.64
CA ALA A 19 -0.39 10.73 6.63
C ALA A 19 -1.16 11.87 5.93
N GLU A 20 -0.59 12.47 4.88
CA GLU A 20 -1.27 13.48 4.07
C GLU A 20 -2.50 12.93 3.34
N LEU A 21 -2.42 11.73 2.77
CA LEU A 21 -3.56 11.06 2.13
C LEU A 21 -4.71 10.86 3.13
N LYS A 22 -4.40 10.46 4.37
CA LYS A 22 -5.39 10.26 5.44
C LYS A 22 -6.03 11.59 5.87
N ASN A 23 -5.23 12.65 5.98
CA ASN A 23 -5.70 13.97 6.42
C ASN A 23 -6.48 14.72 5.34
N ASN A 24 -6.10 14.59 4.07
CA ASN A 24 -6.73 15.29 2.95
C ASN A 24 -6.92 14.41 1.71
N PRO A 25 -7.81 13.41 1.76
CA PRO A 25 -8.03 12.49 0.64
C PRO A 25 -8.68 13.15 -0.59
N GLN A 26 -9.08 14.43 -0.51
CA GLN A 26 -9.70 15.18 -1.61
C GLN A 26 -8.68 15.83 -2.54
N ASN A 27 -7.46 16.08 -2.06
CA ASN A 27 -6.44 16.81 -2.80
C ASN A 27 -5.12 16.05 -2.81
N VAL A 28 -5.14 14.85 -3.39
CA VAL A 28 -3.96 13.98 -3.49
C VAL A 28 -3.41 14.04 -4.91
N ASN A 29 -2.11 14.28 -5.05
CA ASN A 29 -1.44 14.17 -6.35
C ASN A 29 -1.45 12.71 -6.82
N PHE A 30 -1.77 12.50 -8.10
CA PHE A 30 -1.81 11.15 -8.67
C PHE A 30 -0.47 10.41 -8.51
N THR A 31 0.65 11.11 -8.73
CA THR A 31 2.00 10.53 -8.59
C THR A 31 2.33 10.09 -7.17
N ASP A 32 1.84 10.82 -6.16
CA ASP A 32 2.09 10.48 -4.76
C ASP A 32 1.25 9.27 -4.33
N LEU A 33 0.02 9.16 -4.85
CA LEU A 33 -0.80 7.95 -4.68
C LEU A 33 -0.14 6.73 -5.35
N VAL A 34 0.46 6.89 -6.54
CA VAL A 34 1.21 5.82 -7.22
C VAL A 34 2.40 5.36 -6.35
N LYS A 35 3.19 6.28 -5.80
CA LYS A 35 4.33 5.93 -4.92
C LYS A 35 3.88 5.09 -3.72
N VAL A 36 2.81 5.52 -3.05
CA VAL A 36 2.23 4.80 -1.91
C VAL A 36 1.76 3.41 -2.34
N CYS A 37 0.99 3.32 -3.43
CA CYS A 37 0.49 2.04 -3.92
C CYS A 37 1.65 1.10 -4.31
N THR A 38 2.67 1.60 -4.99
CA THR A 38 3.84 0.78 -5.38
C THR A 38 4.62 0.30 -4.16
N HIS A 39 4.72 1.11 -3.11
CA HIS A 39 5.38 0.72 -1.87
C HIS A 39 4.61 -0.40 -1.13
N TYR A 40 3.29 -0.30 -1.01
CA TYR A 40 2.49 -1.27 -0.24
C TYR A 40 2.01 -2.49 -1.04
N PHE A 41 1.75 -2.32 -2.33
CA PHE A 41 1.15 -3.35 -3.18
C PHE A 41 2.12 -3.88 -4.25
N GLY A 42 3.31 -3.30 -4.37
CA GLY A 42 4.29 -3.62 -5.42
C GLY A 42 3.96 -2.97 -6.76
N GLU A 43 4.70 -3.37 -7.80
CA GLU A 43 4.52 -2.81 -9.14
C GLU A 43 3.09 -3.05 -9.68
N PRO A 44 2.51 -2.06 -10.38
CA PRO A 44 1.19 -2.23 -10.96
C PRO A 44 1.22 -3.31 -12.04
N ARG A 45 0.12 -4.07 -12.12
CA ARG A 45 -0.11 -5.02 -13.22
C ARG A 45 -0.22 -4.29 -14.57
N TRP A 46 -0.80 -3.10 -14.54
CA TRP A 46 -0.93 -2.26 -15.72
C TRP A 46 -0.77 -0.79 -15.35
N GLN A 47 0.12 -0.09 -16.06
CA GLN A 47 0.36 1.34 -15.89
C GLN A 47 0.17 2.03 -17.24
N GLY A 48 -0.90 2.81 -17.36
CA GLY A 48 -1.13 3.73 -18.47
C GLY A 48 -0.77 5.16 -18.09
N THR A 49 -0.95 6.08 -19.04
CA THR A 49 -0.71 7.51 -18.81
C THR A 49 -1.72 8.13 -17.82
N SER A 50 -2.95 7.62 -17.78
CA SER A 50 -4.02 8.13 -16.92
C SER A 50 -4.47 7.17 -15.83
N HIS A 51 -4.18 5.88 -15.90
CA HIS A 51 -4.64 4.92 -14.88
C HIS A 51 -3.57 3.90 -14.51
N CYS A 52 -3.66 3.40 -13.28
CA CYS A 52 -2.76 2.40 -12.74
C CYS A 52 -3.58 1.32 -12.02
N VAL A 53 -3.37 0.05 -12.37
CA VAL A 53 -4.11 -1.09 -11.82
C VAL A 53 -3.15 -2.03 -11.12
N TYR A 54 -3.42 -2.31 -9.84
CA TYR A 54 -2.60 -3.17 -9.00
C TYR A 54 -3.26 -4.54 -8.83
N LYS A 55 -2.44 -5.59 -8.75
CA LYS A 55 -2.91 -6.95 -8.49
C LYS A 55 -2.91 -7.18 -6.98
N MET A 56 -4.09 -7.41 -6.41
CA MET A 56 -4.19 -7.72 -4.99
C MET A 56 -4.04 -9.23 -4.73
N PRO A 57 -3.45 -9.64 -3.60
CA PRO A 57 -3.34 -11.04 -3.21
C PRO A 57 -4.65 -11.63 -2.69
N TRP A 58 -5.65 -10.81 -2.39
CA TRP A 58 -7.01 -11.23 -2.01
C TRP A 58 -7.97 -11.23 -3.20
N GLY A 59 -9.01 -12.05 -3.11
CA GLY A 59 -10.14 -12.01 -4.02
C GLY A 59 -11.18 -10.96 -3.58
N GLY A 60 -11.79 -10.28 -4.54
CA GLY A 60 -12.87 -9.31 -4.26
C GLY A 60 -12.36 -7.87 -4.07
N ASP A 61 -13.05 -7.14 -3.18
CA ASP A 61 -12.79 -5.73 -2.88
C ASP A 61 -12.07 -5.56 -1.52
N PRO A 62 -11.34 -4.44 -1.32
CA PRO A 62 -11.16 -3.34 -2.28
C PRO A 62 -10.18 -3.68 -3.39
N ARG A 63 -10.57 -3.36 -4.63
CA ARG A 63 -9.66 -3.32 -5.79
C ARG A 63 -8.88 -2.00 -5.81
N VAL A 64 -7.60 -2.08 -6.12
CA VAL A 64 -6.75 -0.88 -6.28
C VAL A 64 -6.58 -0.56 -7.77
N ASN A 65 -7.48 0.30 -8.27
CA ASN A 65 -7.42 0.88 -9.61
C ASN A 65 -7.52 2.40 -9.48
N ILE A 66 -6.39 3.08 -9.65
CA ILE A 66 -6.29 4.53 -9.46
C ILE A 66 -6.28 5.24 -10.80
N GLN A 67 -6.94 6.39 -10.85
CA GLN A 67 -7.11 7.21 -12.04
C GLN A 67 -6.62 8.63 -11.78
N ASN A 68 -5.92 9.16 -12.77
CA ASN A 68 -5.47 10.53 -12.86
C ASN A 68 -6.60 11.40 -13.44
N ASP A 69 -6.94 12.45 -12.72
CA ASP A 69 -7.81 13.53 -13.15
C ASP A 69 -7.02 14.84 -13.05
N LYS A 70 -6.46 15.29 -14.18
CA LYS A 70 -5.69 16.54 -14.32
C LYS A 70 -4.57 16.71 -13.27
N GLY A 71 -3.85 15.62 -12.97
CA GLY A 71 -2.75 15.58 -12.01
C GLY A 71 -3.16 15.13 -10.59
N LYS A 72 -4.46 14.97 -10.33
CA LYS A 72 -4.99 14.55 -9.03
C LYS A 72 -5.56 13.14 -9.09
N ALA A 73 -5.50 12.44 -7.97
CA ALA A 73 -6.21 11.17 -7.83
C ALA A 73 -7.69 11.41 -7.52
N LYS A 74 -8.57 10.54 -8.01
CA LYS A 74 -9.99 10.63 -7.63
C LYS A 74 -10.15 10.26 -6.15
N ARG A 75 -10.84 11.11 -5.39
CA ARG A 75 -11.05 10.97 -3.94
C ARG A 75 -11.51 9.57 -3.50
N TYR A 76 -12.43 8.95 -4.24
CA TYR A 76 -12.95 7.64 -3.86
C TYR A 76 -11.87 6.54 -3.98
N GLN A 77 -10.93 6.69 -4.92
CA GLN A 77 -9.83 5.73 -5.13
C GLN A 77 -8.75 5.92 -4.08
N VAL A 78 -8.52 7.16 -3.64
CA VAL A 78 -7.67 7.43 -2.47
C VAL A 78 -8.22 6.67 -1.25
N ARG A 79 -9.54 6.72 -1.02
CA ARG A 79 -10.18 5.98 0.06
C ARG A 79 -10.03 4.46 -0.10
N GLN A 80 -10.30 3.93 -1.29
CA GLN A 80 -10.10 2.50 -1.57
C GLN A 80 -8.66 2.05 -1.31
N VAL A 81 -7.67 2.89 -1.65
CA VAL A 81 -6.26 2.63 -1.33
C VAL A 81 -6.03 2.63 0.18
N LEU A 82 -6.55 3.61 0.91
CA LEU A 82 -6.42 3.67 2.36
C LEU A 82 -7.06 2.46 3.06
N ASP A 83 -8.20 1.98 2.55
CA ASP A 83 -8.88 0.79 3.05
C ASP A 83 -8.12 -0.51 2.68
N ALA A 84 -7.40 -0.50 1.56
CA ALA A 84 -6.59 -1.62 1.09
C ALA A 84 -5.21 -1.71 1.75
N ILE A 85 -4.66 -0.60 2.26
CA ILE A 85 -3.34 -0.58 2.92
C ILE A 85 -3.47 -1.31 4.26
N PRO A 86 -2.69 -2.39 4.47
CA PRO A 86 -2.62 -3.04 5.77
C PRO A 86 -2.14 -2.02 6.80
N THR A 87 -2.93 -1.80 7.85
CA THR A 87 -2.43 -1.07 9.02
C THR A 87 -1.37 -1.92 9.71
N GLU A 88 -0.40 -1.30 10.41
CA GLU A 88 0.65 -2.00 11.17
C GLU A 88 0.09 -3.12 12.08
N ARG A 89 -1.18 -2.99 12.51
CA ARG A 89 -1.93 -4.01 13.25
C ARG A 89 -2.00 -5.38 12.55
N PHE A 90 -2.15 -5.42 11.23
CA PHE A 90 -2.17 -6.68 10.47
C PHE A 90 -0.79 -7.31 10.32
N ALA A 91 0.29 -6.51 10.34
CA ALA A 91 1.64 -7.05 10.29
C ALA A 91 1.99 -7.80 11.58
N ILE A 92 1.49 -7.32 12.74
CA ILE A 92 1.65 -7.99 14.03
C ILE A 92 0.88 -9.33 14.05
N GLU A 93 -0.38 -9.35 13.59
CA GLU A 93 -1.15 -10.61 13.48
C GLU A 93 -0.50 -11.61 12.52
N LYS A 94 0.09 -11.13 11.41
CA LYS A 94 0.77 -12.00 10.46
C LYS A 94 2.09 -12.57 11.01
N LEU A 95 2.85 -11.77 11.77
CA LEU A 95 4.06 -12.23 12.45
C LEU A 95 3.72 -13.22 13.58
N ALA A 96 2.68 -12.95 14.37
CA ALA A 96 2.19 -13.87 15.39
C ALA A 96 1.71 -15.21 14.80
N ALA A 97 1.03 -15.17 13.65
CA ALA A 97 0.60 -16.39 12.95
C ALA A 97 1.76 -17.20 12.35
N ILE A 98 2.92 -16.57 12.08
CA ILE A 98 4.13 -17.27 11.62
C ILE A 98 4.81 -17.98 12.81
N GLU A 99 4.85 -17.36 13.98
CA GLU A 99 5.40 -17.98 15.21
C GLU A 99 4.61 -19.22 15.64
N GLU A 100 3.27 -19.18 15.58
CA GLU A 100 2.42 -20.34 15.93
C GLU A 100 2.61 -21.53 14.98
N THR A 101 2.95 -21.30 13.71
CA THR A 101 3.21 -22.38 12.75
C THR A 101 4.58 -23.04 12.94
N GLU A 102 5.60 -22.29 13.39
CA GLU A 102 6.96 -22.82 13.61
C GLU A 102 7.09 -23.69 14.89
N GLU A 103 6.26 -23.47 15.90
CA GLU A 103 6.19 -24.34 17.10
C GLU A 103 5.55 -25.71 16.80
N SER A 104 4.68 -25.79 15.78
CA SER A 104 3.99 -27.05 15.42
C SER A 104 4.84 -28.01 14.56
N GLU A 105 5.88 -27.49 13.89
CA GLU A 105 6.76 -28.29 13.02
C GLU A 105 8.03 -28.79 13.73
N ASN A 106 8.35 -28.28 14.93
CA ASN A 106 9.50 -28.70 15.73
C ASN A 106 9.13 -29.50 17.00
N GLY A 107 7.86 -29.89 17.14
CA GLY A 107 7.32 -30.70 18.25
C GLY A 107 7.17 -32.18 17.93
#